data_AF-A0A936EY82-F1
#
_entry.id   AF-A0A936EY82-F1
#
_cell.length_a   1.000
_cell.length_b   1.000
_cell.length_c   1.000
_cell.angle_alpha   90.00
_cell.angle_beta   90.00
_cell.angle_gamma   90.00
#
_symmetry.space_group_name_H-M   'P 1'
#
loop_
_entity.id
_entity.type
_entity.pdbx_description
1 polymer ?
#
loop_
_entity_poly.entity_id
_entity_poly.type
_entity_poly.pdbx_seq_one_letter_code
_entity_poly.pdbx_strand_id
1 'polypeptide(L)'
;MLDDQDGLRSLDERSGDLSRQRLAFFRDEARRKHPQEKSLILWVHLIHGTWANPAKARSRPTWFEPGGSLEAALRAHGDANDWRQICFADAPHWSGQNSFAARSAAADQLSEYFKGVLFDHRTTFDRHVVIAHSHGGTVAAEALRKLGPLAAEFSGLLTLGTPFVERFRKAERRDEVSFDSLTGFYAHAIAFFFAFTLALCFLFEGRHALAASSAVLSLLPWTFARIPRLRFVAELLNATIPLAALVAFFVSFDLRGSSGSLATLLASAVVSLVFAVFLAPRLMVLRSVHFLGSSDGLREDELPAPLKTELLAIRAPGDEASLAISAASAAVWVSDSLSSVGFKTLGRIPGAAFAVLGVALIATLVGSIAFPNHAAWKLAVTLTWSLPIMVPMALLMLTLLVKSTATLLIALACGPEALQAPGVMKIFAEPLPRSRDGLGAPATMRMVFPSSADLDDLRRKGSLRHAIYDYPSVQRYVAEWILLHAANPKSPH
;
A
#
# COMPACT_ATOMS: atom_id res chain seq x y z
N MET A 1 -25.44 -19.14 2.45
CA MET A 1 -24.18 -18.57 2.97
C MET A 1 -24.26 -17.08 3.31
N LEU A 2 -25.41 -16.40 3.17
CA LEU A 2 -25.59 -15.00 3.61
C LEU A 2 -26.22 -14.85 5.01
N ASP A 3 -26.67 -15.95 5.64
CA ASP A 3 -27.30 -15.95 6.98
C ASP A 3 -26.31 -16.04 8.16
N ASP A 4 -25.00 -16.16 7.91
CA ASP A 4 -24.01 -16.42 8.97
C ASP A 4 -23.33 -15.14 9.51
N GLN A 5 -23.63 -13.96 8.91
CA GLN A 5 -23.07 -12.69 9.39
C GLN A 5 -23.73 -12.20 10.68
N ASP A 6 -25.00 -12.51 10.90
CA ASP A 6 -25.70 -12.14 12.14
C ASP A 6 -25.19 -12.96 13.33
N GLY A 7 -24.79 -14.22 13.09
CA GLY A 7 -24.15 -15.07 14.10
C GLY A 7 -22.82 -14.49 14.60
N LEU A 8 -21.94 -14.06 13.68
CA LEU A 8 -20.64 -13.47 14.03
C LEU A 8 -20.78 -12.15 14.81
N ARG A 9 -21.73 -11.27 14.41
CA ARG A 9 -22.00 -10.04 15.16
C ARG A 9 -22.43 -10.31 16.60
N SER A 10 -23.30 -11.30 16.81
CA SER A 10 -23.77 -11.65 18.15
C SER A 10 -22.66 -12.18 19.07
N LEU A 11 -21.64 -12.85 18.50
CA LEU A 11 -20.48 -13.35 19.25
C LEU A 11 -19.54 -12.21 19.67
N ASP A 12 -19.29 -11.25 18.77
CA ASP A 12 -18.47 -10.08 19.08
C ASP A 12 -19.10 -9.23 20.19
N GLU A 13 -20.42 -9.00 20.12
CA GLU A 13 -21.15 -8.25 21.16
C GLU A 13 -21.07 -8.94 22.53
N ARG A 14 -21.30 -10.26 22.58
CA ARG A 14 -21.18 -11.04 23.83
C ARG A 14 -19.77 -11.02 24.40
N SER A 15 -18.73 -11.12 23.56
CA SER A 15 -17.33 -11.06 24.00
C SER A 15 -16.98 -9.69 24.59
N GLY A 16 -17.56 -8.64 24.01
CA GLY A 16 -17.44 -7.26 24.47
C GLY A 16 -18.04 -7.04 25.85
N ASP A 17 -19.25 -7.54 26.08
CA ASP A 17 -19.94 -7.42 27.36
C ASP A 17 -19.22 -8.18 28.48
N LEU A 18 -18.72 -9.39 28.20
CA LEU A 18 -17.93 -10.15 29.17
C LEU A 18 -16.64 -9.41 29.56
N SER A 19 -15.98 -8.77 28.59
CA SER A 19 -14.75 -8.01 28.85
C SER A 19 -15.02 -6.79 29.74
N ARG A 20 -16.15 -6.10 29.53
CA ARG A 20 -16.59 -4.97 30.38
C ARG A 20 -16.97 -5.42 31.79
N GLN A 21 -17.73 -6.51 31.91
CA GLN A 21 -18.09 -7.09 33.21
C GLN A 21 -16.84 -7.49 34.00
N ARG A 22 -15.86 -8.08 33.32
CA ARG A 22 -14.57 -8.43 33.93
C ARG A 22 -13.82 -7.20 34.40
N LEU A 23 -13.76 -6.13 33.61
CA LEU A 23 -13.12 -4.88 34.02
C LEU A 23 -13.84 -4.23 35.20
N ALA A 24 -15.17 -4.22 35.19
CA ALA A 24 -15.98 -3.72 36.30
C ALA A 24 -15.70 -4.50 37.60
N PHE A 25 -15.59 -5.82 37.53
CA PHE A 25 -15.21 -6.67 38.67
C PHE A 25 -13.83 -6.28 39.23
N PHE A 26 -12.81 -6.11 38.36
CA PHE A 26 -11.47 -5.69 38.80
C PHE A 26 -11.48 -4.29 39.43
N ARG A 27 -12.27 -3.36 38.89
CA ARG A 27 -12.48 -2.03 39.49
C ARG A 27 -13.13 -2.12 40.87
N ASP A 28 -14.11 -2.97 41.05
CA ASP A 28 -14.75 -3.14 42.36
C ASP A 28 -13.80 -3.80 43.37
N GLU A 29 -13.03 -4.81 42.96
CA GLU A 29 -12.04 -5.47 43.81
C GLU A 29 -10.94 -4.49 44.25
N ALA A 30 -10.39 -3.72 43.31
CA ALA A 30 -9.30 -2.80 43.62
C ALA A 30 -9.79 -1.58 44.42
N ARG A 31 -11.06 -1.15 44.29
CA ARG A 31 -11.70 -0.14 45.17
C ARG A 31 -11.80 -0.64 46.61
N ARG A 32 -12.15 -1.91 46.81
CA ARG A 32 -12.20 -2.51 48.16
C ARG A 32 -10.82 -2.59 48.80
N LYS A 33 -9.77 -2.87 48.03
CA LYS A 33 -8.38 -2.95 48.54
C LYS A 33 -7.75 -1.59 48.82
N HIS A 34 -8.16 -0.55 48.10
CA HIS A 34 -7.58 0.80 48.21
C HIS A 34 -8.66 1.89 48.37
N PRO A 35 -9.33 1.96 49.53
CA PRO A 35 -10.48 2.85 49.74
C PRO A 35 -10.14 4.34 49.91
N GLN A 36 -8.86 4.72 49.95
CA GLN A 36 -8.47 6.14 50.05
C GLN A 36 -8.54 6.83 48.68
N GLU A 37 -8.93 8.10 48.67
CA GLU A 37 -8.90 9.04 47.54
C GLU A 37 -7.49 9.12 46.93
N LYS A 38 -7.13 8.14 46.11
CA LYS A 38 -5.91 8.17 45.32
C LYS A 38 -6.16 9.18 44.20
N SER A 39 -5.33 10.23 44.13
CA SER A 39 -5.33 11.13 42.99
C SER A 39 -5.14 10.31 41.71
N LEU A 40 -6.08 10.40 40.78
CA LEU A 40 -6.04 9.66 39.52
C LEU A 40 -4.80 10.05 38.73
N ILE A 41 -3.96 9.07 38.39
CA ILE A 41 -2.79 9.29 37.54
C ILE A 41 -3.27 9.26 36.09
N LEU A 42 -2.66 10.07 35.23
CA LEU A 42 -2.76 9.95 33.77
C LEU A 42 -1.51 9.23 33.26
N TRP A 43 -1.69 8.05 32.69
CA TRP A 43 -0.65 7.30 32.01
C TRP A 43 -0.56 7.71 30.55
N VAL A 44 0.66 8.07 30.13
CA VAL A 44 0.98 8.44 28.75
C VAL A 44 1.79 7.31 28.14
N HIS A 45 1.23 6.64 27.13
CA HIS A 45 1.89 5.56 26.39
C HIS A 45 2.49 6.10 25.10
N LEU A 46 3.82 6.12 24.98
CA LEU A 46 4.53 6.61 23.80
C LEU A 46 4.87 5.47 22.84
N ILE A 47 4.36 5.53 21.61
CA ILE A 47 4.56 4.50 20.57
C ILE A 47 5.41 5.05 19.43
N HIS A 48 6.59 4.47 19.24
CA HIS A 48 7.55 4.94 18.25
C HIS A 48 7.19 4.54 16.81
N GLY A 49 7.69 5.30 15.84
CA GLY A 49 7.55 5.03 14.41
C GLY A 49 8.52 3.98 13.87
N THR A 50 8.57 3.86 12.54
CA THR A 50 9.57 3.04 11.85
C THR A 50 10.99 3.49 12.17
N TRP A 51 11.92 2.54 12.20
CA TRP A 51 13.36 2.74 12.45
C TRP A 51 13.76 3.34 13.81
N ALA A 52 12.80 3.66 14.68
CA ALA A 52 13.05 4.15 16.03
C ALA A 52 13.23 3.01 17.06
N ASN A 53 13.69 1.83 16.62
CA ASN A 53 13.88 0.69 17.50
C ASN A 53 15.02 0.99 18.50
N PRO A 54 14.76 0.97 19.82
CA PRO A 54 15.74 1.36 20.83
C PRO A 54 16.91 0.38 20.93
N ALA A 55 16.76 -0.87 20.45
CA ALA A 55 17.87 -1.81 20.33
C ALA A 55 18.93 -1.38 19.30
N LYS A 56 18.58 -0.45 18.40
CA LYS A 56 19.47 0.08 17.35
C LYS A 56 19.84 1.56 17.57
N ALA A 57 19.35 2.18 18.63
CA ALA A 57 19.60 3.59 18.91
C ALA A 57 21.04 3.79 19.41
N ARG A 58 21.69 4.85 18.91
CA ARG A 58 23.06 5.24 19.34
C ARG A 58 23.09 5.92 20.71
N SER A 59 21.96 6.49 21.12
CA SER A 59 21.80 7.23 22.37
C SER A 59 20.51 6.80 23.06
N ARG A 60 20.56 6.68 24.37
CA ARG A 60 19.40 6.47 25.24
C ARG A 60 19.36 7.52 26.36
N PRO A 61 18.17 7.89 26.87
CA PRO A 61 16.86 7.48 26.35
C PRO A 61 16.59 8.07 24.96
N THR A 62 15.91 7.30 24.12
CA THR A 62 15.33 7.74 22.86
C THR A 62 14.15 8.66 23.12
N TRP A 63 13.65 9.37 22.10
CA TRP A 63 12.64 10.41 22.30
C TRP A 63 11.35 9.91 22.97
N PHE A 64 11.00 8.63 22.81
CA PHE A 64 9.77 8.03 23.32
C PHE A 64 9.96 7.17 24.59
N GLU A 65 11.22 6.92 25.01
CA GLU A 65 11.47 6.23 26.27
C GLU A 65 11.20 7.20 27.45
N PRO A 66 10.82 6.70 28.64
CA PRO A 66 10.71 7.54 29.83
C PRO A 66 11.99 8.34 30.09
N GLY A 67 11.85 9.63 30.37
CA GLY A 67 12.96 10.60 30.47
C GLY A 67 13.59 11.01 29.13
N GLY A 68 13.00 10.56 28.01
CA GLY A 68 13.41 10.90 26.65
C GLY A 68 13.22 12.37 26.29
N SER A 69 13.71 12.76 25.12
CA SER A 69 13.66 14.15 24.67
C SER A 69 12.25 14.70 24.52
N LEU A 70 11.26 13.88 24.14
CA LEU A 70 9.87 14.34 24.05
C LEU A 70 9.30 14.58 25.45
N GLU A 71 9.46 13.65 26.39
CA GLU A 71 9.00 13.86 27.78
C GLU A 71 9.63 15.12 28.38
N ALA A 72 10.94 15.31 28.23
CA ALA A 72 11.64 16.49 28.72
C ALA A 72 11.06 17.78 28.12
N ALA A 73 10.78 17.80 26.81
CA ALA A 73 10.19 18.94 26.14
C ALA A 73 8.74 19.19 26.59
N LEU A 74 7.94 18.14 26.76
CA LEU A 74 6.57 18.25 27.25
C LEU A 74 6.53 18.83 28.67
N ARG A 75 7.39 18.35 29.57
CA ARG A 75 7.49 18.85 30.95
C ARG A 75 7.96 20.30 31.02
N ALA A 76 8.68 20.79 30.01
CA ALA A 76 9.05 22.20 29.91
C ALA A 76 7.83 23.10 29.58
N HIS A 77 6.71 22.50 29.14
CA HIS A 77 5.45 23.18 28.88
C HIS A 77 4.44 22.90 30.02
N GLY A 78 4.40 23.78 31.01
CA GLY A 78 3.46 23.73 32.14
C GLY A 78 4.15 23.82 33.49
N ASP A 79 3.37 23.95 34.56
CA ASP A 79 3.93 24.02 35.91
C ASP A 79 4.26 22.61 36.42
N ALA A 80 5.33 22.50 37.21
CA ALA A 80 5.75 21.21 37.78
C ALA A 80 4.65 20.51 38.59
N ASN A 81 3.68 21.28 39.11
CA ASN A 81 2.53 20.75 39.83
C ASN A 81 1.52 20.03 38.92
N ASP A 82 1.30 20.54 37.71
CA ASP A 82 0.36 19.94 36.76
C ASP A 82 0.83 18.56 36.29
N TRP A 83 2.16 18.40 36.22
CA TRP A 83 2.81 17.15 35.80
C TRP A 83 2.96 16.10 36.91
N ARG A 84 2.59 16.42 38.16
CA ARG A 84 2.69 15.46 39.29
C ARG A 84 1.78 14.26 39.14
N GLN A 85 0.65 14.44 38.44
CA GLN A 85 -0.35 13.38 38.21
C GLN A 85 -0.16 12.71 36.84
N ILE A 86 0.97 12.90 36.17
CA ILE A 86 1.23 12.37 34.84
C ILE A 86 2.44 11.45 34.87
N CYS A 87 2.24 10.20 34.47
CA CYS A 87 3.28 9.17 34.39
C CYS A 87 3.46 8.71 32.95
N PHE A 88 4.71 8.69 32.47
CA PHE A 88 5.05 8.12 31.17
C PHE A 88 5.29 6.63 31.34
N ALA A 89 4.48 5.82 30.65
CA ALA A 89 4.55 4.38 30.72
C ALA A 89 5.71 3.84 29.86
N ASP A 90 6.37 2.79 30.34
CA ASP A 90 7.34 2.02 29.55
C ASP A 90 6.59 1.04 28.63
N ALA A 91 6.06 1.57 27.52
CA ALA A 91 5.31 0.78 26.55
C ALA A 91 6.23 -0.16 25.76
N PRO A 92 5.76 -1.38 25.40
CA PRO A 92 6.59 -2.35 24.71
C PRO A 92 7.08 -1.79 23.37
N HIS A 93 8.36 -2.00 23.10
CA HIS A 93 8.96 -1.61 21.83
C HIS A 93 8.66 -2.64 20.75
N TRP A 94 8.53 -2.17 19.52
CA TRP A 94 8.36 -3.06 18.37
C TRP A 94 9.55 -2.97 17.41
N SER A 95 9.58 -3.85 16.41
CA SER A 95 10.75 -3.99 15.53
C SER A 95 11.11 -2.70 14.77
N GLY A 96 10.13 -1.82 14.54
CA GLY A 96 10.25 -0.63 13.71
C GLY A 96 10.40 -0.93 12.22
N GLN A 97 10.17 -2.18 11.80
CA GLN A 97 10.25 -2.58 10.39
C GLN A 97 9.07 -2.01 9.60
N ASN A 98 9.35 -1.43 8.43
CA ASN A 98 8.32 -0.91 7.54
C ASN A 98 7.70 -2.05 6.72
N SER A 99 6.93 -2.92 7.36
CA SER A 99 6.22 -4.03 6.71
C SER A 99 4.84 -4.17 7.35
N PHE A 100 3.82 -4.56 6.59
CA PHE A 100 2.46 -4.75 7.10
C PHE A 100 2.42 -5.88 8.13
N ALA A 101 3.15 -6.97 7.89
CA ALA A 101 3.23 -8.08 8.82
C ALA A 101 3.83 -7.64 10.18
N ALA A 102 4.92 -6.86 10.15
CA ALA A 102 5.53 -6.35 11.38
C ALA A 102 4.59 -5.39 12.13
N ARG A 103 3.86 -4.52 11.42
CA ARG A 103 2.87 -3.63 12.04
C ARG A 103 1.71 -4.40 12.66
N SER A 104 1.20 -5.44 11.99
CA SER A 104 0.13 -6.29 12.53
C SER A 104 0.58 -6.98 13.82
N ALA A 105 1.75 -7.62 13.80
CA ALA A 105 2.31 -8.29 14.97
C ALA A 105 2.58 -7.31 16.12
N ALA A 106 3.04 -6.10 15.82
CA ALA A 106 3.20 -5.04 16.81
C ALA A 106 1.86 -4.61 17.41
N ALA A 107 0.79 -4.53 16.60
CA ALA A 107 -0.53 -4.19 17.08
C ALA A 107 -1.11 -5.28 17.98
N ASP A 108 -0.85 -6.56 17.69
CA ASP A 108 -1.22 -7.69 18.57
C ASP A 108 -0.52 -7.57 19.93
N GLN A 109 0.80 -7.40 19.92
CA GLN A 109 1.59 -7.24 21.15
C GLN A 109 1.14 -6.03 21.97
N LEU A 110 0.88 -4.90 21.31
CA LEU A 110 0.45 -3.68 21.96
C LEU A 110 -0.99 -3.80 22.51
N SER A 111 -1.88 -4.52 21.82
CA SER A 111 -3.24 -4.80 22.31
C SER A 111 -3.21 -5.64 23.58
N GLU A 112 -2.38 -6.69 23.63
CA GLU A 112 -2.22 -7.49 24.84
C GLU A 112 -1.61 -6.70 26.00
N TYR A 113 -0.63 -5.83 25.72
CA TYR A 113 -0.12 -4.88 26.72
C TYR A 113 -1.21 -3.93 27.23
N PHE A 114 -2.05 -3.38 26.33
CA PHE A 114 -3.15 -2.50 26.73
C PHE A 114 -4.19 -3.22 27.59
N LYS A 115 -4.50 -4.48 27.29
CA LYS A 115 -5.33 -5.31 28.20
C LYS A 115 -4.65 -5.43 29.56
N GLY A 116 -3.35 -5.74 29.57
CA GLY A 116 -2.55 -5.85 30.79
C GLY A 116 -2.65 -4.62 31.70
N VAL A 117 -2.47 -3.41 31.17
CA VAL A 117 -2.54 -2.17 31.97
C VAL A 117 -3.96 -1.83 32.43
N LEU A 118 -4.99 -2.17 31.66
CA LEU A 118 -6.38 -1.97 32.08
C LEU A 118 -6.78 -2.93 33.22
N PHE A 119 -6.22 -4.14 33.25
CA PHE A 119 -6.50 -5.15 34.28
C PHE A 119 -5.51 -5.16 35.46
N ASP A 120 -4.44 -4.36 35.42
CA ASP A 120 -3.53 -4.22 36.56
C ASP A 120 -4.15 -3.34 37.65
N HIS A 121 -4.44 -3.93 38.81
CA HIS A 121 -4.94 -3.25 40.02
C HIS A 121 -4.25 -1.93 40.39
N ARG A 122 -2.99 -1.71 39.98
CA ARG A 122 -2.26 -0.46 40.24
C ARG A 122 -2.69 0.69 39.34
N THR A 123 -3.12 0.37 38.12
CA THR A 123 -3.42 1.32 37.03
C THR A 123 -4.86 1.26 36.53
N THR A 124 -5.65 0.24 36.89
CA THR A 124 -7.04 0.03 36.43
C THR A 124 -7.99 1.23 36.65
N PHE A 125 -7.69 2.11 37.60
CA PHE A 125 -8.47 3.33 37.86
C PHE A 125 -7.91 4.57 37.17
N ASP A 126 -6.67 4.50 36.74
CA ASP A 126 -5.98 5.62 36.14
C ASP A 126 -6.48 5.83 34.72
N ARG A 127 -6.22 7.03 34.19
CA ARG A 127 -6.56 7.38 32.82
C ARG A 127 -5.40 7.00 31.92
N HIS A 128 -5.71 6.64 30.68
CA HIS A 128 -4.71 6.23 29.71
C HIS A 128 -4.85 7.05 28.43
N VAL A 129 -3.76 7.67 27.98
CA VAL A 129 -3.67 8.29 26.66
C VAL A 129 -2.53 7.66 25.89
N VAL A 130 -2.71 7.53 24.58
CA VAL A 130 -1.69 6.98 23.67
C VAL A 130 -1.20 8.10 22.77
N ILE A 131 0.12 8.26 22.66
CA ILE A 131 0.76 9.19 21.75
C ILE A 131 1.65 8.39 20.84
N ALA A 132 1.45 8.49 19.53
CA ALA A 132 2.14 7.64 18.58
C ALA A 132 2.68 8.44 17.38
N HIS A 133 3.82 8.03 16.84
CA HIS A 133 4.48 8.74 15.74
C HIS A 133 4.61 7.89 14.48
N SER A 134 4.43 8.49 13.30
CA SER A 134 4.54 7.82 11.98
C SER A 134 3.77 6.50 11.97
N HIS A 135 4.33 5.40 11.47
CA HIS A 135 3.69 4.08 11.47
C HIS A 135 3.33 3.53 12.86
N GLY A 136 3.91 4.07 13.93
CA GLY A 136 3.52 3.74 15.30
C GLY A 136 2.07 4.12 15.59
N GLY A 137 1.54 5.17 14.96
CA GLY A 137 0.13 5.54 15.11
C GLY A 137 -0.83 4.56 14.44
N THR A 138 -0.42 3.95 13.32
CA THR A 138 -1.18 2.85 12.68
C THR A 138 -1.21 1.63 13.59
N VAL A 139 -0.06 1.28 14.20
CA VAL A 139 0.04 0.20 15.19
C VAL A 139 -0.85 0.47 16.41
N ALA A 140 -0.81 1.69 16.95
CA ALA A 140 -1.60 2.09 18.11
C ALA A 140 -3.11 2.07 17.83
N ALA A 141 -3.54 2.64 16.70
CA ALA A 141 -4.95 2.63 16.30
C ALA A 141 -5.47 1.20 16.11
N GLU A 142 -4.68 0.34 15.48
CA GLU A 142 -5.05 -1.07 15.27
C GLU A 142 -5.09 -1.86 16.59
N ALA A 143 -4.14 -1.63 17.50
CA ALA A 143 -4.15 -2.23 18.83
C ALA A 143 -5.40 -1.83 19.64
N LEU A 144 -5.79 -0.55 19.57
CA LEU A 144 -7.02 -0.04 20.20
C LEU A 144 -8.28 -0.63 19.55
N ARG A 145 -8.35 -0.76 18.22
CA ARG A 145 -9.47 -1.46 17.56
C ARG A 145 -9.62 -2.90 18.04
N LYS A 146 -8.50 -3.62 18.19
CA LYS A 146 -8.48 -5.01 18.68
C LYS A 146 -8.96 -5.16 20.14
N LEU A 147 -8.95 -4.08 20.92
CA LEU A 147 -9.58 -4.06 22.25
C LEU A 147 -11.11 -4.05 22.20
N GLY A 148 -11.69 -3.72 21.04
CA GLY A 148 -13.13 -3.62 20.87
C GLY A 148 -13.74 -2.61 21.86
N PRO A 149 -14.76 -2.98 22.66
CA PRO A 149 -15.36 -2.07 23.63
C PRO A 149 -14.43 -1.55 24.73
N LEU A 150 -13.33 -2.24 25.04
CA LEU A 150 -12.37 -1.79 26.06
C LEU A 150 -11.55 -0.57 25.61
N ALA A 151 -11.51 -0.27 24.31
CA ALA A 151 -10.81 0.92 23.80
C ALA A 151 -11.39 2.23 24.37
N ALA A 152 -12.68 2.23 24.73
CA ALA A 152 -13.33 3.40 25.34
C ALA A 152 -12.76 3.76 26.73
N GLU A 153 -11.96 2.88 27.35
CA GLU A 153 -11.26 3.14 28.61
C GLU A 153 -9.99 4.00 28.41
N PHE A 154 -9.53 4.16 27.17
CA PHE A 154 -8.50 5.11 26.82
C PHE A 154 -9.13 6.48 26.58
N SER A 155 -8.60 7.52 27.23
CA SER A 155 -9.11 8.89 27.11
C SER A 155 -8.82 9.51 25.75
N GLY A 156 -7.81 9.02 25.02
CA GLY A 156 -7.50 9.50 23.69
C GLY A 156 -6.30 8.85 23.03
N LEU A 157 -6.28 8.89 21.70
CA LEU A 157 -5.15 8.59 20.83
C LEU A 157 -4.72 9.88 20.14
N LEU A 158 -3.49 10.31 20.36
CA LEU A 158 -2.85 11.38 19.62
C LEU A 158 -1.81 10.79 18.67
N THR A 159 -1.89 11.15 17.39
CA THR A 159 -0.94 10.69 16.37
C THR A 159 -0.14 11.85 15.79
N LEU A 160 1.14 11.62 15.57
CA LEU A 160 2.10 12.58 15.06
C LEU A 160 2.58 12.11 13.68
N GLY A 161 2.14 12.77 12.61
CA GLY A 161 2.58 12.46 11.24
C GLY A 161 2.35 10.98 10.85
N THR A 162 1.27 10.35 11.30
CA THR A 162 0.97 8.91 11.07
C THR A 162 0.30 8.64 9.73
N PRO A 163 0.90 8.00 8.73
CA PRO A 163 0.14 7.60 7.54
C PRO A 163 -0.74 6.40 7.93
N PHE A 164 -2.06 6.56 8.00
CA PHE A 164 -2.95 5.42 8.26
C PHE A 164 -3.01 4.60 6.98
N VAL A 165 -2.15 3.58 6.92
CA VAL A 165 -2.00 2.72 5.75
C VAL A 165 -2.79 1.44 5.94
N GLU A 166 -3.72 1.21 5.05
CA GLU A 166 -4.53 0.00 5.00
C GLU A 166 -4.41 -0.66 3.62
N ARG A 167 -4.35 -1.98 3.62
CA ARG A 167 -4.30 -2.79 2.40
C ARG A 167 -5.63 -3.49 2.22
N PHE A 168 -6.23 -3.32 1.06
CA PHE A 168 -7.48 -3.98 0.71
C PHE A 168 -7.28 -4.84 -0.51
N ARG A 169 -7.81 -6.05 -0.44
CA ARG A 169 -7.96 -6.86 -1.64
C ARG A 169 -9.20 -6.35 -2.36
N LYS A 170 -9.06 -5.96 -3.63
CA LYS A 170 -10.24 -5.70 -4.47
C LYS A 170 -11.08 -6.98 -4.46
N ALA A 171 -12.31 -6.90 -4.00
CA ALA A 171 -13.22 -8.04 -4.03
C ALA A 171 -13.56 -8.30 -5.50
N GLU A 172 -12.75 -9.11 -6.17
CA GLU A 172 -13.09 -9.63 -7.49
C GLU A 172 -14.26 -10.60 -7.28
N ARG A 173 -15.44 -10.25 -7.82
CA ARG A 173 -16.52 -11.22 -7.89
C ARG A 173 -16.01 -12.39 -8.74
N ARG A 174 -16.24 -13.64 -8.31
CA ARG A 174 -15.67 -14.83 -8.97
C ARG A 174 -16.07 -14.95 -10.46
N ASP A 175 -17.18 -14.34 -10.84
CA ASP A 175 -17.73 -14.24 -12.19
C ASP A 175 -17.22 -13.01 -12.97
N GLU A 176 -16.85 -11.94 -12.28
CA GLU A 176 -16.12 -10.81 -12.86
C GLU A 176 -14.64 -11.14 -12.91
N VAL A 177 -14.24 -11.85 -13.98
CA VAL A 177 -12.85 -11.81 -14.44
C VAL A 177 -12.57 -10.37 -14.86
N SER A 178 -12.27 -9.52 -13.89
CA SER A 178 -11.96 -8.13 -14.17
C SER A 178 -10.66 -8.12 -14.96
N PHE A 179 -10.78 -7.88 -16.26
CA PHE A 179 -9.66 -7.49 -17.12
C PHE A 179 -8.96 -6.21 -16.59
N ASP A 180 -9.51 -5.59 -15.54
CA ASP A 180 -8.94 -4.49 -14.76
C ASP A 180 -7.68 -4.85 -13.98
N SER A 181 -7.45 -6.13 -13.62
CA SER A 181 -6.16 -6.44 -13.00
C SER A 181 -5.07 -6.11 -14.02
N LEU A 182 -4.17 -5.21 -13.65
CA LEU A 182 -3.04 -4.76 -14.46
C LEU A 182 -2.30 -5.96 -15.10
N THR A 183 -2.33 -7.10 -14.44
CA THR A 183 -1.78 -8.36 -14.91
C THR A 183 -2.57 -9.02 -16.04
N GLY A 184 -3.90 -8.94 -16.08
CA GLY A 184 -4.73 -9.60 -17.10
C GLY A 184 -4.56 -8.99 -18.49
N PHE A 185 -4.99 -7.73 -18.66
CA PHE A 185 -4.94 -7.06 -19.96
C PHE A 185 -3.51 -6.83 -20.47
N TYR A 186 -2.61 -6.34 -19.61
CA TYR A 186 -1.25 -6.01 -20.06
C TYR A 186 -0.44 -7.26 -20.39
N ALA A 187 -0.65 -8.40 -19.72
CA ALA A 187 0.06 -9.61 -20.10
C ALA A 187 -0.32 -10.08 -21.52
N HIS A 188 -1.59 -9.97 -21.89
CA HIS A 188 -2.03 -10.27 -23.26
C HIS A 188 -1.48 -9.25 -24.27
N ALA A 189 -1.51 -7.95 -23.95
CA ALA A 189 -0.98 -6.90 -24.82
C ALA A 189 0.54 -7.05 -25.04
N ILE A 190 1.28 -7.39 -23.98
CA ILE A 190 2.72 -7.63 -24.02
C ILE A 190 3.03 -8.92 -24.80
N ALA A 191 2.35 -10.04 -24.52
CA ALA A 191 2.53 -11.29 -25.26
C ALA A 191 2.22 -11.10 -26.76
N PHE A 192 1.14 -10.38 -27.07
CA PHE A 192 0.81 -9.99 -28.43
C PHE A 192 1.95 -9.19 -29.06
N PHE A 193 2.44 -8.14 -28.39
CA PHE A 193 3.52 -7.31 -28.90
C PHE A 193 4.80 -8.08 -29.19
N PHE A 194 5.23 -8.95 -28.27
CA PHE A 194 6.45 -9.75 -28.46
C PHE A 194 6.31 -10.74 -29.62
N ALA A 195 5.21 -11.49 -29.66
CA ALA A 195 4.97 -12.45 -30.74
C ALA A 195 4.77 -11.75 -32.10
N PHE A 196 4.13 -10.57 -32.10
CA PHE A 196 3.91 -9.78 -33.30
C PHE A 196 5.21 -9.13 -33.81
N THR A 197 6.04 -8.60 -32.91
CA THR A 197 7.38 -8.07 -33.27
C THR A 197 8.25 -9.17 -33.86
N LEU A 198 8.22 -10.37 -33.27
CA LEU A 198 8.92 -11.54 -33.79
C LEU A 198 8.40 -11.94 -35.19
N ALA A 199 7.08 -11.87 -35.39
CA ALA A 199 6.47 -12.12 -36.70
C ALA A 199 6.98 -11.16 -37.77
N LEU A 200 7.09 -9.86 -37.45
CA LEU A 200 7.64 -8.85 -38.35
C LEU A 200 9.13 -9.12 -38.65
N CYS A 201 9.93 -9.44 -37.64
CA CYS A 201 11.34 -9.79 -37.84
C CYS A 201 11.48 -10.97 -38.82
N PHE A 202 10.74 -12.05 -38.62
CA PHE A 202 10.76 -13.20 -39.52
C PHE A 202 10.26 -12.86 -40.93
N LEU A 203 9.28 -11.97 -41.05
CA LEU A 203 8.79 -11.51 -42.35
C LEU A 203 9.87 -10.75 -43.12
N PHE A 204 10.61 -9.85 -42.46
CA PHE A 204 11.72 -9.11 -43.08
C PHE A 204 12.89 -10.01 -43.49
N GLU A 205 13.09 -11.11 -42.79
CA GLU A 205 14.10 -12.13 -43.12
C GLU A 205 13.65 -13.10 -44.24
N GLY A 206 12.43 -12.97 -44.78
CA GLY A 206 11.87 -13.90 -45.77
C GLY A 206 11.43 -15.25 -45.18
N ARG A 207 11.32 -15.35 -43.86
CA ARG A 207 10.92 -16.57 -43.14
C ARG A 207 9.41 -16.59 -42.91
N HIS A 208 8.65 -16.66 -44.00
CA HIS A 208 7.20 -16.47 -44.01
C HIS A 208 6.43 -17.46 -43.11
N ALA A 209 6.85 -18.74 -43.04
CA ALA A 209 6.20 -19.73 -42.18
C ALA A 209 6.32 -19.38 -40.70
N LEU A 210 7.52 -18.96 -40.24
CA LEU A 210 7.75 -18.56 -38.85
C LEU A 210 7.04 -17.25 -38.50
N ALA A 211 6.95 -16.33 -39.46
CA ALA A 211 6.17 -15.10 -39.32
C ALA A 211 4.69 -15.40 -39.08
N ALA A 212 4.10 -16.28 -39.90
CA ALA A 212 2.71 -16.71 -39.75
C ALA A 212 2.46 -17.41 -38.41
N SER A 213 3.33 -18.33 -38.00
CA SER A 213 3.23 -19.00 -36.70
C SER A 213 3.29 -18.02 -35.53
N SER A 214 4.20 -17.05 -35.58
CA SER A 214 4.35 -16.03 -34.52
C SER A 214 3.13 -15.10 -34.44
N ALA A 215 2.56 -14.72 -35.59
CA ALA A 215 1.33 -13.93 -35.64
C ALA A 215 0.14 -14.70 -35.03
N VAL A 216 0.00 -16.00 -35.32
CA VAL A 216 -1.05 -16.84 -34.71
C VAL A 216 -0.84 -16.95 -33.19
N LEU A 217 0.39 -17.24 -32.75
CA LEU A 217 0.73 -17.31 -31.33
C LEU A 217 0.44 -16.00 -30.57
N SER A 218 0.55 -14.84 -31.23
CA SER A 218 0.23 -13.54 -30.63
C SER A 218 -1.26 -13.39 -30.25
N LEU A 219 -2.16 -14.08 -30.96
CA LEU A 219 -3.61 -13.96 -30.78
C LEU A 219 -4.18 -15.01 -29.81
N LEU A 220 -3.50 -16.16 -29.65
CA LEU A 220 -3.97 -17.28 -28.84
C LEU A 220 -4.20 -16.94 -27.35
N PRO A 221 -3.32 -16.17 -26.65
CA PRO A 221 -3.58 -15.83 -25.26
C PRO A 221 -4.87 -15.03 -25.09
N TRP A 222 -5.16 -14.11 -26.02
CA TRP A 222 -6.36 -13.28 -25.94
C TRP A 222 -7.63 -14.11 -26.23
N THR A 223 -7.61 -14.97 -27.25
CA THR A 223 -8.76 -15.82 -27.58
C THR A 223 -9.05 -16.82 -26.46
N PHE A 224 -8.01 -17.47 -25.91
CA PHE A 224 -8.16 -18.44 -24.82
C PHE A 224 -8.59 -17.80 -23.50
N ALA A 225 -8.19 -16.55 -23.22
CA ALA A 225 -8.61 -15.84 -22.01
C ALA A 225 -10.12 -15.57 -21.94
N ARG A 226 -10.83 -15.58 -23.09
CA ARG A 226 -12.29 -15.44 -23.14
C ARG A 226 -13.05 -16.75 -22.89
N ILE A 227 -12.36 -17.89 -22.86
CA ILE A 227 -12.96 -19.20 -22.65
C ILE A 227 -12.57 -19.66 -21.24
N PRO A 228 -13.50 -19.71 -20.27
CA PRO A 228 -13.17 -19.99 -18.86
C PRO A 228 -12.34 -21.25 -18.65
N ARG A 229 -12.62 -22.32 -19.43
CA ARG A 229 -11.89 -23.60 -19.37
C ARG A 229 -10.45 -23.54 -19.89
N LEU A 230 -10.11 -22.55 -20.72
CA LEU A 230 -8.79 -22.38 -21.32
C LEU A 230 -7.99 -21.25 -20.67
N ARG A 231 -8.52 -20.61 -19.62
CA ARG A 231 -7.87 -19.48 -18.95
C ARG A 231 -6.46 -19.81 -18.44
N PHE A 232 -6.28 -20.99 -17.84
CA PHE A 232 -4.96 -21.45 -17.40
C PHE A 232 -3.96 -21.56 -18.58
N VAL A 233 -4.42 -22.03 -19.74
CA VAL A 233 -3.59 -22.10 -20.96
C VAL A 233 -3.21 -20.71 -21.44
N ALA A 234 -4.15 -19.75 -21.41
CA ALA A 234 -3.88 -18.35 -21.75
C ALA A 234 -2.82 -17.72 -20.83
N GLU A 235 -2.90 -18.01 -19.53
CA GLU A 235 -1.92 -17.54 -18.53
C GLU A 235 -0.54 -18.15 -18.75
N LEU A 236 -0.46 -19.45 -19.06
CA LEU A 236 0.78 -20.13 -19.42
C LEU A 236 1.41 -19.56 -20.70
N LEU A 237 0.61 -19.34 -21.75
CA LEU A 237 1.07 -18.73 -22.99
C LEU A 237 1.57 -17.30 -22.78
N ASN A 238 0.87 -16.49 -22.01
CA ASN A 238 1.32 -15.14 -21.65
C ASN A 238 2.68 -15.10 -20.96
N ALA A 239 2.97 -16.11 -20.12
CA ALA A 239 4.25 -16.21 -19.42
C ALA A 239 5.38 -16.72 -20.34
N THR A 240 5.07 -17.65 -21.24
CA THR A 240 6.06 -18.36 -22.07
C THR A 240 6.38 -17.66 -23.39
N ILE A 241 5.43 -16.99 -24.02
CA ILE A 241 5.62 -16.31 -25.31
C ILE A 241 6.75 -15.26 -25.27
N PRO A 242 6.82 -14.36 -24.27
CA PRO A 242 7.93 -13.40 -24.19
C PRO A 242 9.29 -14.08 -24.04
N LEU A 243 9.37 -15.16 -23.26
CA LEU A 243 10.60 -15.94 -23.08
C LEU A 243 11.01 -16.64 -24.38
N ALA A 244 10.05 -17.28 -25.08
CA ALA A 244 10.29 -17.93 -26.35
C ALA A 244 10.72 -16.92 -27.43
N ALA A 245 10.10 -15.75 -27.48
CA ALA A 245 10.48 -14.68 -28.39
C ALA A 245 11.89 -14.15 -28.11
N LEU A 246 12.28 -14.03 -26.83
CA LEU A 246 13.63 -13.65 -26.42
C LEU A 246 14.66 -14.69 -26.87
N VAL A 247 14.42 -15.97 -26.60
CA VAL A 247 15.32 -17.07 -27.02
C VAL A 247 15.42 -17.12 -28.54
N ALA A 248 14.29 -17.03 -29.26
CA ALA A 248 14.27 -17.03 -30.72
C ALA A 248 15.05 -15.84 -31.30
N PHE A 249 14.95 -14.66 -30.66
CA PHE A 249 15.72 -13.48 -31.04
C PHE A 249 17.23 -13.70 -30.87
N PHE A 250 17.68 -14.22 -29.72
CA PHE A 250 19.10 -14.51 -29.47
C PHE A 250 19.66 -15.62 -30.38
N VAL A 251 18.93 -16.72 -30.57
CA VAL A 251 19.34 -17.83 -31.45
C VAL A 251 19.43 -17.37 -32.91
N SER A 252 18.53 -16.51 -33.35
CA SER A 252 18.57 -15.94 -34.71
C SER A 252 19.76 -15.00 -34.91
N PHE A 253 20.27 -14.39 -33.84
CA PHE A 253 21.38 -13.44 -33.85
C PHE A 253 22.76 -14.12 -33.85
N ASP A 254 22.95 -15.14 -33.00
CA ASP A 254 24.24 -15.81 -32.82
C ASP A 254 24.68 -16.59 -34.07
N LEU A 255 23.74 -17.05 -34.88
CA LEU A 255 24.01 -17.84 -36.08
C LEU A 255 24.56 -17.04 -37.29
N ARG A 256 24.64 -15.70 -37.22
CA ARG A 256 25.03 -14.88 -38.39
C ARG A 256 26.27 -13.99 -38.21
N GLY A 257 26.90 -13.96 -37.04
CA GLY A 257 28.19 -13.27 -36.85
C GLY A 257 28.21 -11.77 -37.23
N SER A 258 27.04 -11.10 -37.29
CA SER A 258 26.99 -9.68 -37.59
C SER A 258 27.20 -8.86 -36.31
N SER A 259 28.18 -7.95 -36.35
CA SER A 259 28.44 -7.00 -35.27
C SER A 259 27.17 -6.19 -34.96
N GLY A 260 26.56 -6.44 -33.80
CA GLY A 260 25.28 -5.86 -33.42
C GLY A 260 25.31 -4.34 -33.39
N SER A 261 24.30 -3.71 -34.00
CA SER A 261 24.16 -2.26 -33.98
C SER A 261 23.64 -1.78 -32.62
N LEU A 262 23.91 -0.54 -32.25
CA LEU A 262 23.41 0.11 -31.02
C LEU A 262 21.89 -0.04 -30.84
N ALA A 263 21.14 -0.05 -31.95
CA ALA A 263 19.71 -0.27 -31.96
C ALA A 263 19.31 -1.65 -31.42
N THR A 264 20.13 -2.68 -31.69
CA THR A 264 19.93 -4.04 -31.21
C THR A 264 20.15 -4.13 -29.69
N LEU A 265 21.17 -3.44 -29.19
CA LEU A 265 21.51 -3.40 -27.76
C LEU A 265 20.42 -2.67 -26.95
N LEU A 266 19.90 -1.56 -27.48
CA LEU A 266 18.74 -0.84 -26.94
C LEU A 266 17.47 -1.70 -26.95
N ALA A 267 17.20 -2.42 -28.04
CA ALA A 267 16.04 -3.33 -28.11
C ALA A 267 16.15 -4.45 -27.06
N SER A 268 17.32 -5.09 -26.93
CA SER A 268 17.55 -6.11 -25.89
C SER A 268 17.44 -5.54 -24.47
N ALA A 269 17.94 -4.32 -24.23
CA ALA A 269 17.86 -3.69 -22.91
C ALA A 269 16.43 -3.33 -22.51
N VAL A 270 15.62 -2.83 -23.45
CA VAL A 270 14.18 -2.55 -23.22
C VAL A 270 13.43 -3.86 -22.97
N VAL A 271 13.72 -4.91 -23.73
CA VAL A 271 13.11 -6.22 -23.54
C VAL A 271 13.49 -6.82 -22.19
N SER A 272 14.77 -6.78 -21.79
CA SER A 272 15.24 -7.23 -20.48
C SER A 272 14.67 -6.40 -19.33
N LEU A 273 14.49 -5.08 -19.51
CA LEU A 273 13.84 -4.19 -18.53
C LEU A 273 12.36 -4.54 -18.36
N VAL A 274 11.63 -4.74 -19.47
CA VAL A 274 10.24 -5.21 -19.44
C VAL A 274 10.17 -6.58 -18.77
N PHE A 275 11.08 -7.49 -19.09
CA PHE A 275 11.14 -8.82 -18.48
C PHE A 275 11.39 -8.75 -16.95
N ALA A 276 12.34 -7.91 -16.52
CA ALA A 276 12.65 -7.71 -15.10
C ALA A 276 11.48 -7.07 -14.33
N VAL A 277 10.80 -6.09 -14.93
CA VAL A 277 9.66 -5.39 -14.29
C VAL A 277 8.40 -6.25 -14.27
N PHE A 278 8.17 -7.09 -15.28
CA PHE A 278 6.90 -7.84 -15.42
C PHE A 278 6.96 -9.28 -14.91
N LEU A 279 8.08 -9.98 -15.12
CA LEU A 279 8.21 -11.38 -14.71
C LEU A 279 8.61 -11.51 -13.25
N ALA A 280 9.41 -10.59 -12.69
CA ALA A 280 9.82 -10.66 -11.30
C ALA A 280 8.62 -10.60 -10.32
N PRO A 281 7.63 -9.71 -10.48
CA PRO A 281 6.42 -9.74 -9.65
C PRO A 281 5.60 -11.00 -9.83
N ARG A 282 5.56 -11.61 -11.04
CA ARG A 282 4.80 -12.84 -11.29
C ARG A 282 5.47 -14.11 -10.78
N LEU A 283 6.80 -14.18 -10.85
CA LEU A 283 7.58 -15.23 -10.20
C LEU A 283 7.49 -15.08 -8.67
N MET A 284 7.47 -13.84 -8.16
CA MET A 284 7.14 -13.58 -6.76
C MET A 284 5.69 -13.94 -6.44
N VAL A 285 4.73 -13.77 -7.37
CA VAL A 285 3.34 -14.21 -7.18
C VAL A 285 3.24 -15.72 -7.16
N LEU A 286 3.94 -16.46 -8.02
CA LEU A 286 3.99 -17.93 -7.96
C LEU A 286 4.62 -18.42 -6.64
N ARG A 287 5.68 -17.73 -6.18
CA ARG A 287 6.26 -17.97 -4.84
C ARG A 287 5.30 -17.56 -3.73
N SER A 288 4.49 -16.53 -3.98
CA SER A 288 3.49 -16.04 -3.07
C SER A 288 2.15 -16.75 -3.18
N VAL A 289 1.87 -17.64 -4.14
CA VAL A 289 0.70 -18.53 -4.04
C VAL A 289 0.89 -19.49 -2.86
N HIS A 290 2.15 -19.76 -2.47
CA HIS A 290 2.47 -20.40 -1.19
C HIS A 290 2.36 -19.48 0.03
N PHE A 291 2.42 -18.15 -0.15
CA PHE A 291 2.34 -17.12 0.90
C PHE A 291 0.93 -16.48 1.02
N LEU A 292 0.13 -16.54 -0.03
CA LEU A 292 -1.27 -16.10 -0.19
C LEU A 292 -2.24 -17.06 0.50
N GLY A 293 -1.72 -18.17 1.05
CA GLY A 293 -2.39 -18.92 2.10
C GLY A 293 -2.54 -18.11 3.40
N SER A 294 -1.78 -17.03 3.59
CA SER A 294 -2.08 -15.99 4.59
C SER A 294 -3.07 -15.01 3.96
N SER A 295 -4.34 -15.19 4.33
CA SER A 295 -5.51 -14.43 3.88
C SER A 295 -5.57 -13.00 4.45
N ASP A 296 -4.44 -12.36 4.75
CA ASP A 296 -4.39 -11.19 5.64
C ASP A 296 -4.70 -9.84 4.95
N GLY A 297 -5.35 -9.86 3.79
CA GLY A 297 -5.87 -8.66 3.14
C GLY A 297 -7.36 -8.54 3.42
N LEU A 298 -7.77 -7.47 4.12
CA LEU A 298 -9.19 -7.16 4.32
C LEU A 298 -9.86 -7.02 2.96
N ARG A 299 -11.05 -7.61 2.81
CA ARG A 299 -11.88 -7.30 1.65
C ARG A 299 -12.39 -5.86 1.79
N GLU A 300 -12.71 -5.21 0.68
CA GLU A 300 -13.22 -3.83 0.69
C GLU A 300 -14.54 -3.70 1.48
N ASP A 301 -15.31 -4.78 1.61
CA ASP A 301 -16.49 -4.92 2.47
C ASP A 301 -16.20 -5.22 3.95
N GLU A 302 -14.95 -5.54 4.28
CA GLU A 302 -14.46 -5.85 5.64
C GLU A 302 -13.63 -4.68 6.19
N LEU A 303 -14.17 -3.46 6.10
CA LEU A 303 -13.54 -2.31 6.75
C LEU A 303 -13.37 -2.60 8.25
N PRO A 304 -12.23 -2.18 8.85
CA PRO A 304 -11.96 -2.45 10.25
C PRO A 304 -13.01 -1.81 11.15
N ALA A 305 -13.16 -2.37 12.36
CA ALA A 305 -14.05 -1.85 13.37
C ALA A 305 -13.76 -0.37 13.68
N PRO A 306 -14.78 0.44 13.99
CA PRO A 306 -14.60 1.83 14.35
C PRO A 306 -13.69 1.96 15.57
N LEU A 307 -12.79 2.93 15.54
CA LEU A 307 -12.04 3.33 16.73
C LEU A 307 -13.01 3.94 17.74
N LYS A 308 -13.07 3.37 18.96
CA LYS A 308 -13.96 3.82 20.05
C LYS A 308 -13.29 4.81 21.01
N THR A 309 -12.15 5.34 20.62
CA THR A 309 -11.32 6.28 21.39
C THR A 309 -11.20 7.57 20.59
N GLU A 310 -11.24 8.73 21.27
CA GLU A 310 -11.00 10.02 20.62
C GLU A 310 -9.66 10.00 19.88
N LEU A 311 -9.64 10.49 18.64
CA LEU A 311 -8.42 10.59 17.83
C LEU A 311 -8.07 12.04 17.54
N LEU A 312 -6.85 12.45 17.88
CA LEU A 312 -6.25 13.69 17.44
C LEU A 312 -5.04 13.42 16.53
N ALA A 313 -5.16 13.70 15.25
CA ALA A 313 -4.06 13.56 14.29
C ALA A 313 -3.38 14.91 14.03
N ILE A 314 -2.13 15.05 14.46
CA ILE A 314 -1.29 16.22 14.20
C ILE A 314 -0.44 15.96 12.96
N ARG A 315 -0.45 16.93 12.05
CA ARG A 315 0.29 16.93 10.79
C ARG A 315 1.12 18.18 10.65
N ALA A 316 2.18 18.09 9.87
CA ALA A 316 2.92 19.27 9.42
C ALA A 316 3.17 19.19 7.91
N PRO A 317 3.17 20.33 7.19
CA PRO A 317 3.60 20.37 5.80
C PRO A 317 4.99 19.74 5.64
N GLY A 318 5.12 18.87 4.64
CA GLY A 318 6.38 18.19 4.35
C GLY A 318 6.71 17.01 5.26
N ASP A 319 5.79 16.57 6.13
CA ASP A 319 5.96 15.28 6.81
C ASP A 319 5.86 14.11 5.80
N GLU A 320 6.57 13.01 6.10
CA GLU A 320 6.62 11.82 5.22
C GLU A 320 5.26 11.21 5.00
N ALA A 321 4.39 11.27 6.00
CA ALA A 321 3.03 10.78 5.85
C ALA A 321 2.26 11.58 4.81
N SER A 322 2.40 12.90 4.77
CA SER A 322 1.80 13.74 3.73
C SER A 322 2.37 13.39 2.36
N LEU A 323 3.68 13.16 2.25
CA LEU A 323 4.29 12.70 1.00
C LEU A 323 3.75 11.32 0.59
N ALA A 324 3.63 10.37 1.52
CA ALA A 324 3.11 9.04 1.29
C ALA A 324 1.64 9.08 0.84
N ILE A 325 0.82 9.87 1.53
CA ILE A 325 -0.60 10.08 1.21
C ILE A 325 -0.71 10.74 -0.17
N SER A 326 0.00 11.84 -0.42
CA SER A 326 -0.02 12.53 -1.71
C SER A 326 0.50 11.64 -2.84
N ALA A 327 1.57 10.88 -2.62
CA ALA A 327 2.11 9.95 -3.61
C ALA A 327 1.11 8.82 -3.90
N ALA A 328 0.46 8.26 -2.88
CA ALA A 328 -0.55 7.23 -3.04
C ALA A 328 -1.80 7.76 -3.76
N SER A 329 -2.31 8.94 -3.39
CA SER A 329 -3.45 9.56 -4.05
C SER A 329 -3.13 9.94 -5.50
N ALA A 330 -1.96 10.53 -5.75
CA ALA A 330 -1.51 10.85 -7.10
C ALA A 330 -1.32 9.58 -7.94
N ALA A 331 -0.72 8.53 -7.37
CA ALA A 331 -0.58 7.23 -8.01
C ALA A 331 -1.92 6.64 -8.46
N VAL A 332 -2.90 6.60 -7.55
CA VAL A 332 -4.25 6.11 -7.84
C VAL A 332 -4.91 6.97 -8.90
N TRP A 333 -4.89 8.30 -8.74
CA TRP A 333 -5.50 9.23 -9.68
C TRP A 333 -4.89 9.13 -11.09
N VAL A 334 -3.56 9.09 -11.22
CA VAL A 334 -2.90 8.94 -12.51
C VAL A 334 -3.21 7.57 -13.10
N SER A 335 -3.20 6.51 -12.30
CA SER A 335 -3.56 5.16 -12.74
C SER A 335 -4.98 5.12 -13.32
N ASP A 336 -5.95 5.67 -12.60
CA ASP A 336 -7.36 5.67 -13.00
C ASP A 336 -7.60 6.56 -14.22
N SER A 337 -6.95 7.74 -14.25
CA SER A 337 -7.02 8.66 -15.38
C SER A 337 -6.48 8.02 -16.66
N LEU A 338 -5.26 7.46 -16.63
CA LEU A 338 -4.64 6.82 -17.78
C LEU A 338 -5.42 5.58 -18.25
N SER A 339 -5.91 4.78 -17.30
CA SER A 339 -6.73 3.60 -17.63
C SER A 339 -8.04 4.05 -18.29
N SER A 340 -8.70 5.08 -17.76
CA SER A 340 -9.95 5.59 -18.33
C SER A 340 -9.76 6.16 -19.74
N VAL A 341 -8.65 6.85 -20.02
CA VAL A 341 -8.34 7.39 -21.35
C VAL A 341 -8.01 6.26 -22.32
N GLY A 342 -7.18 5.30 -21.91
CA GLY A 342 -6.83 4.14 -22.72
C GLY A 342 -8.06 3.32 -23.11
N PHE A 343 -8.88 2.93 -22.12
CA PHE A 343 -10.08 2.13 -22.35
C PHE A 343 -11.18 2.89 -23.10
N LYS A 344 -11.41 4.18 -22.83
CA LYS A 344 -12.39 4.97 -23.60
C LYS A 344 -11.94 5.15 -25.05
N THR A 345 -10.64 5.34 -25.29
CA THR A 345 -10.11 5.50 -26.65
C THR A 345 -10.17 4.18 -27.41
N LEU A 346 -9.73 3.06 -26.82
CA LEU A 346 -9.78 1.73 -27.43
C LEU A 346 -11.22 1.21 -27.60
N GLY A 347 -12.09 1.43 -26.62
CA GLY A 347 -13.49 0.98 -26.66
C GLY A 347 -14.36 1.77 -27.63
N ARG A 348 -13.96 2.98 -28.02
CA ARG A 348 -14.62 3.77 -29.07
C ARG A 348 -14.23 3.37 -30.47
N ILE A 349 -13.20 2.54 -30.65
CA ILE A 349 -12.85 1.98 -31.96
C ILE A 349 -13.98 1.01 -32.33
N PRO A 350 -14.81 1.32 -33.36
CA PRO A 350 -15.91 0.44 -33.75
C PRO A 350 -15.37 -0.96 -34.06
N GLY A 351 -16.13 -2.02 -33.80
CA GLY A 351 -15.74 -3.38 -34.20
C GLY A 351 -15.38 -3.48 -35.70
N ALA A 352 -16.01 -2.65 -36.53
CA ALA A 352 -15.69 -2.48 -37.94
C ALA A 352 -14.26 -1.96 -38.19
N ALA A 353 -13.74 -1.05 -37.37
CA ALA A 353 -12.37 -0.56 -37.49
C ALA A 353 -11.34 -1.64 -37.12
N PHE A 354 -11.62 -2.49 -36.14
CA PHE A 354 -10.80 -3.68 -35.88
C PHE A 354 -10.86 -4.70 -37.02
N ALA A 355 -12.03 -4.89 -37.64
CA ALA A 355 -12.17 -5.75 -38.81
C ALA A 355 -11.38 -5.20 -40.01
N VAL A 356 -11.45 -3.88 -40.26
CA VAL A 356 -10.65 -3.20 -41.30
C VAL A 356 -9.16 -3.32 -40.99
N LEU A 357 -8.74 -3.14 -39.74
CA LEU A 357 -7.36 -3.33 -39.32
C LEU A 357 -6.90 -4.78 -39.54
N GLY A 358 -7.75 -5.76 -39.24
CA GLY A 358 -7.52 -7.18 -39.46
C GLY A 358 -7.44 -7.56 -40.95
N VAL A 359 -8.29 -6.98 -41.78
CA VAL A 359 -8.24 -7.16 -43.25
C VAL A 359 -6.98 -6.51 -43.82
N ALA A 360 -6.64 -5.30 -43.36
CA ALA A 360 -5.37 -4.67 -43.70
C ALA A 360 -4.19 -5.55 -43.24
N LEU A 361 -4.29 -6.18 -42.06
CA LEU A 361 -3.30 -7.12 -41.52
C LEU A 361 -3.01 -8.24 -42.53
N ILE A 362 -4.08 -8.91 -42.97
CA ILE A 362 -4.04 -10.05 -43.89
C ILE A 362 -3.55 -9.59 -45.27
N ALA A 363 -4.09 -8.49 -45.80
CA ALA A 363 -3.71 -7.95 -47.10
C ALA A 363 -2.23 -7.58 -47.16
N THR A 364 -1.69 -6.98 -46.09
CA THR A 364 -0.28 -6.63 -46.06
C THR A 364 0.63 -7.85 -45.89
N LEU A 365 0.19 -8.88 -45.15
CA LEU A 365 0.89 -10.16 -45.05
C LEU A 365 0.95 -10.86 -46.42
N VAL A 366 -0.19 -10.93 -47.13
CA VAL A 366 -0.31 -11.50 -48.47
C VAL A 366 0.56 -10.73 -49.46
N GLY A 367 0.50 -9.40 -49.46
CA GLY A 367 1.34 -8.58 -50.34
C GLY A 367 2.84 -8.71 -50.03
N SER A 368 3.22 -8.93 -48.77
CA SER A 368 4.63 -9.17 -48.40
C SER A 368 5.14 -10.52 -48.87
N ILE A 369 4.26 -11.52 -49.01
CA ILE A 369 4.57 -12.82 -49.62
C ILE A 369 4.64 -12.68 -51.15
N ALA A 370 3.73 -11.92 -51.75
CA ALA A 370 3.66 -11.73 -53.20
C ALA A 370 4.78 -10.83 -53.76
N PHE A 371 5.25 -9.84 -52.98
CA PHE A 371 6.21 -8.82 -53.43
C PHE A 371 7.41 -8.65 -52.46
N PRO A 372 8.23 -9.69 -52.26
CA PRO A 372 9.27 -9.71 -51.22
C PRO A 372 10.40 -8.68 -51.42
N ASN A 373 10.59 -8.14 -52.62
CA ASN A 373 11.70 -7.24 -52.97
C ASN A 373 11.30 -5.77 -53.20
N HIS A 374 10.03 -5.41 -53.04
CA HIS A 374 9.59 -4.05 -53.35
C HIS A 374 9.79 -3.10 -52.16
N ALA A 375 10.80 -2.23 -52.23
CA ALA A 375 11.18 -1.32 -51.12
C ALA A 375 10.04 -0.38 -50.69
N ALA A 376 9.28 0.18 -51.64
CA ALA A 376 8.15 1.04 -51.33
C ALA A 376 7.01 0.28 -50.62
N TRP A 377 6.86 -1.03 -50.91
CA TRP A 377 5.90 -1.86 -50.20
C TRP A 377 6.33 -2.08 -48.75
N LYS A 378 7.60 -2.44 -48.52
CA LYS A 378 8.18 -2.57 -47.17
C LYS A 378 8.05 -1.27 -46.35
N LEU A 379 8.25 -0.11 -46.97
CA LEU A 379 8.08 1.19 -46.31
C LEU A 379 6.61 1.47 -45.98
N ALA A 380 5.68 1.22 -46.91
CA ALA A 380 4.25 1.36 -46.67
C ALA A 380 3.78 0.43 -45.55
N VAL A 381 4.19 -0.84 -45.55
CA VAL A 381 3.96 -1.77 -44.44
C VAL A 381 4.52 -1.17 -43.15
N THR A 382 5.77 -0.74 -43.12
CA THR A 382 6.38 -0.26 -41.88
C THR A 382 5.64 0.97 -41.34
N LEU A 383 5.28 1.95 -42.17
CA LEU A 383 4.59 3.17 -41.74
C LEU A 383 3.13 2.92 -41.35
N THR A 384 2.38 2.15 -42.14
CA THR A 384 0.97 1.81 -41.86
C THR A 384 0.84 0.97 -40.60
N TRP A 385 1.87 0.20 -40.24
CA TRP A 385 1.83 -0.73 -39.11
C TRP A 385 2.49 -0.21 -37.85
N SER A 386 3.61 0.53 -37.97
CA SER A 386 4.32 1.03 -36.80
C SER A 386 3.50 2.09 -36.06
N LEU A 387 2.90 3.07 -36.74
CA LEU A 387 2.20 4.17 -36.05
C LEU A 387 1.00 3.71 -35.20
N PRO A 388 0.05 2.89 -35.72
CA PRO A 388 -1.11 2.46 -34.95
C PRO A 388 -0.77 1.48 -33.82
N ILE A 389 0.39 0.84 -33.84
CA ILE A 389 0.83 -0.11 -32.81
C ILE A 389 1.76 0.57 -31.80
N MET A 390 2.72 1.36 -32.28
CA MET A 390 3.71 2.05 -31.46
C MET A 390 3.09 3.14 -30.61
N VAL A 391 2.06 3.86 -31.07
CA VAL A 391 1.41 4.91 -30.27
C VAL A 391 0.66 4.30 -29.06
N PRO A 392 -0.25 3.32 -29.22
CA PRO A 392 -0.85 2.64 -28.07
C PRO A 392 0.18 1.95 -27.17
N MET A 393 1.25 1.38 -27.75
CA MET A 393 2.31 0.74 -26.97
C MET A 393 3.11 1.75 -26.15
N ALA A 394 3.47 2.90 -26.73
CA ALA A 394 4.15 3.97 -26.01
C ALA A 394 3.28 4.52 -24.87
N LEU A 395 1.97 4.68 -25.11
CA LEU A 395 1.00 5.05 -24.07
C LEU A 395 0.89 3.96 -22.98
N LEU A 396 0.89 2.69 -23.37
CA LEU A 396 0.88 1.55 -22.45
C LEU A 396 2.14 1.52 -21.58
N MET A 397 3.31 1.69 -22.19
CA MET A 397 4.61 1.73 -21.52
C MET A 397 4.74 2.92 -20.59
N LEU A 398 4.28 4.11 -21.02
CA LEU A 398 4.21 5.29 -20.17
C LEU A 398 3.29 5.03 -18.96
N THR A 399 2.14 4.40 -19.19
CA THR A 399 1.20 4.04 -18.12
C THR A 399 1.83 3.05 -17.14
N LEU A 400 2.52 2.02 -17.63
CA LEU A 400 3.26 1.08 -16.79
C LEU A 400 4.36 1.77 -15.99
N LEU A 401 5.17 2.61 -16.64
CA LEU A 401 6.26 3.35 -15.98
C LEU A 401 5.73 4.22 -14.85
N VAL A 402 4.66 4.98 -15.10
CA VAL A 402 4.06 5.85 -14.09
C VAL A 402 3.48 5.02 -12.95
N LYS A 403 2.75 3.93 -13.25
CA LYS A 403 2.19 3.04 -12.22
C LYS A 403 3.29 2.36 -11.40
N SER A 404 4.33 1.82 -12.02
CA SER A 404 5.46 1.18 -11.33
C SER A 404 6.20 2.18 -10.43
N THR A 405 6.42 3.41 -10.91
CA THR A 405 7.03 4.48 -10.11
C THR A 405 6.16 4.81 -8.91
N ALA A 406 4.86 4.98 -9.12
CA ALA A 406 3.87 5.16 -8.07
C ALA A 406 3.88 4.03 -7.04
N THR A 407 3.85 2.77 -7.47
CA THR A 407 3.88 1.60 -6.58
C THR A 407 5.20 1.54 -5.80
N LEU A 408 6.32 1.90 -6.42
CA LEU A 408 7.62 1.95 -5.74
C LEU A 408 7.65 3.04 -4.65
N LEU A 409 7.08 4.22 -4.94
CA LEU A 409 6.95 5.28 -3.94
C LEU A 409 6.05 4.87 -2.78
N ILE A 410 4.92 4.22 -3.06
CA ILE A 410 4.04 3.64 -2.02
C ILE A 410 4.80 2.57 -1.23
N ALA A 411 5.59 1.71 -1.89
CA ALA A 411 6.36 0.66 -1.22
C ALA A 411 7.46 1.22 -0.33
N LEU A 412 8.09 2.32 -0.74
CA LEU A 412 9.07 3.02 0.08
C LEU A 412 8.42 3.56 1.37
N ALA A 413 7.23 4.16 1.24
CA ALA A 413 6.51 4.77 2.35
C ALA A 413 5.82 3.73 3.26
N CYS A 414 5.18 2.73 2.66
CA CYS A 414 4.27 1.80 3.33
C CYS A 414 4.89 0.43 3.58
N GLY A 415 6.01 0.10 2.95
CA GLY A 415 6.66 -1.20 3.04
C GLY A 415 6.61 -1.99 1.73
N PRO A 416 7.55 -2.96 1.55
CA PRO A 416 7.74 -3.67 0.30
C PRO A 416 6.54 -4.53 -0.11
N GLU A 417 5.64 -4.87 0.82
CA GLU A 417 4.41 -5.60 0.49
C GLU A 417 3.48 -4.79 -0.40
N ALA A 418 3.67 -3.48 -0.53
CA ALA A 418 2.97 -2.70 -1.55
C ALA A 418 3.28 -3.14 -2.99
N LEU A 419 4.42 -3.81 -3.20
CA LEU A 419 4.80 -4.41 -4.47
C LEU A 419 4.16 -5.79 -4.68
N GLN A 420 3.53 -6.36 -3.65
CA GLN A 420 2.86 -7.65 -3.76
C GLN A 420 1.51 -7.46 -4.44
N ALA A 421 1.36 -8.05 -5.62
CA ALA A 421 0.15 -8.02 -6.45
C ALA A 421 -0.31 -6.61 -6.87
N PRO A 422 0.51 -5.87 -7.65
CA PRO A 422 0.15 -4.56 -8.17
C PRO A 422 -1.14 -4.64 -9.00
N GLY A 423 -2.16 -3.88 -8.59
CA GLY A 423 -3.48 -3.87 -9.22
C GLY A 423 -4.51 -4.83 -8.63
N VAL A 424 -4.11 -5.78 -7.77
CA VAL A 424 -5.03 -6.64 -6.99
C VAL A 424 -5.26 -6.05 -5.60
N MET A 425 -4.18 -5.54 -5.00
CA MET A 425 -4.23 -4.84 -3.72
C MET A 425 -4.39 -3.33 -3.96
N LYS A 426 -5.41 -2.74 -3.36
CA LYS A 426 -5.50 -1.29 -3.18
C LYS A 426 -4.82 -0.94 -1.87
N ILE A 427 -3.98 0.09 -1.89
CA ILE A 427 -3.33 0.63 -0.71
C ILE A 427 -3.89 2.01 -0.53
N PHE A 428 -4.53 2.24 0.60
CA PHE A 428 -4.95 3.57 0.99
C PHE A 428 -4.00 4.06 2.06
N ALA A 429 -3.57 5.30 1.90
CA ALA A 429 -2.89 6.05 2.93
C ALA A 429 -3.77 7.27 3.20
N GLU A 430 -4.34 7.35 4.39
CA GLU A 430 -5.26 8.42 4.76
C GLU A 430 -4.76 9.24 5.94
N PRO A 431 -5.22 10.50 6.04
CA PRO A 431 -4.89 11.35 7.18
C PRO A 431 -5.52 10.86 8.49
N LEU A 432 -6.60 10.09 8.40
CA LEU A 432 -7.34 9.46 9.50
C LEU A 432 -7.59 7.98 9.17
N PRO A 433 -7.78 7.10 10.16
CA PRO A 433 -8.08 5.69 9.93
C PRO A 433 -9.47 5.52 9.31
N ARG A 434 -9.62 4.56 8.38
CA ARG A 434 -10.94 4.21 7.83
C ARG A 434 -11.76 3.37 8.81
N SER A 435 -13.06 3.35 8.62
CA SER A 435 -13.97 2.55 9.43
C SER A 435 -15.25 2.28 8.65
N ARG A 436 -15.85 1.11 8.88
CA ARG A 436 -17.11 0.67 8.23
C ARG A 436 -18.26 1.65 8.46
N ASP A 437 -18.39 2.17 9.67
CA ASP A 437 -19.52 2.99 10.13
C ASP A 437 -19.11 4.44 10.45
N GLY A 438 -18.01 4.90 9.87
CA GLY A 438 -17.35 6.14 10.30
C GLY A 438 -16.61 5.96 11.64
N LEU A 439 -15.96 7.01 12.13
CA LEU A 439 -15.20 6.91 13.38
C LEU A 439 -16.21 6.85 14.54
N GLY A 440 -16.20 5.76 15.30
CA GLY A 440 -17.10 5.54 16.44
C GLY A 440 -16.82 6.47 17.62
N ALA A 441 -15.82 7.33 17.49
CA ALA A 441 -15.45 8.40 18.39
C ALA A 441 -15.03 9.64 17.58
N PRO A 442 -15.04 10.84 18.20
CA PRO A 442 -14.60 12.05 17.54
C PRO A 442 -13.16 11.92 17.03
N ALA A 443 -12.93 12.33 15.79
CA ALA A 443 -11.60 12.40 15.21
C ALA A 443 -11.35 13.78 14.63
N THR A 444 -10.26 14.39 15.09
CA THR A 444 -9.85 15.72 14.68
C THR A 444 -8.48 15.63 14.02
N MET A 445 -8.35 16.24 12.85
CA MET A 445 -7.04 16.46 12.24
C MET A 445 -6.63 17.92 12.45
N ARG A 446 -5.42 18.14 12.94
CA ARG A 446 -4.82 19.47 13.10
C ARG A 446 -3.56 19.60 12.27
N MET A 447 -3.56 20.58 11.38
CA MET A 447 -2.35 21.02 10.68
C MET A 447 -1.58 22.00 11.56
N VAL A 448 -0.31 21.71 11.81
CA VAL A 448 0.63 22.60 12.49
C VAL A 448 1.64 23.07 11.44
N PHE A 449 1.73 24.38 11.27
CA PHE A 449 2.68 24.99 10.35
C PHE A 449 3.95 25.32 11.15
N PRO A 450 5.11 24.71 10.81
CA PRO A 450 6.37 25.06 11.45
C PRO A 450 6.68 26.54 11.22
N SER A 451 7.19 27.21 12.25
CA SER A 451 7.68 28.58 12.13
C SER A 451 8.89 28.64 11.18
N SER A 452 9.27 29.83 10.72
CA SER A 452 10.50 30.00 9.95
C SER A 452 11.74 29.49 10.70
N ALA A 453 11.79 29.70 12.03
CA ALA A 453 12.85 29.19 12.88
C ALA A 453 12.88 27.65 12.92
N ASP A 454 11.72 27.00 12.99
CA ASP A 454 11.61 25.53 12.94
C ASP A 454 12.11 24.99 11.59
N LEU A 455 11.74 25.66 10.49
CA LEU A 455 12.21 25.32 9.14
C LEU A 455 13.73 25.49 8.99
N ASP A 456 14.32 26.51 9.59
CA ASP A 456 15.77 26.73 9.56
C ASP A 456 16.54 25.75 10.44
N ASP A 457 15.97 25.33 11.57
CA ASP A 457 16.51 24.24 12.39
C ASP A 457 16.46 22.89 11.63
N LEU A 458 15.35 22.60 10.95
CA LEU A 458 15.21 21.42 10.09
C LEU A 458 16.26 21.38 8.97
N ARG A 459 16.46 22.51 8.27
CA ARG A 459 17.48 22.63 7.23
C ARG A 459 18.87 22.36 7.77
N ARG A 460 19.18 22.84 8.99
CA ARG A 460 20.48 22.63 9.65
C ARG A 460 20.69 21.18 10.11
N LYS A 461 19.64 20.50 10.58
CA LYS A 461 19.68 19.08 10.99
C LYS A 461 19.77 18.12 9.81
N GLY A 462 19.74 18.62 8.57
CA GLY A 462 20.36 18.01 7.40
C GLY A 462 19.78 16.65 6.97
N SER A 463 18.55 16.32 7.34
CA SER A 463 18.00 15.03 6.95
C SER A 463 16.48 15.06 6.87
N LEU A 464 15.95 14.16 6.06
CA LEU A 464 14.57 13.65 6.07
C LEU A 464 14.20 13.03 7.44
N ARG A 465 14.70 13.56 8.56
CA ARG A 465 14.41 13.06 9.89
C ARG A 465 12.98 13.44 10.23
N HIS A 466 12.16 12.41 10.28
CA HIS A 466 10.78 12.38 10.75
C HIS A 466 10.76 12.71 12.24
N ALA A 467 10.78 14.00 12.55
CA ALA A 467 10.80 14.51 13.92
C ALA A 467 9.81 15.66 14.09
N ILE A 468 8.57 15.47 13.64
CA ILE A 468 7.48 16.42 13.94
C ILE A 468 7.32 16.62 15.46
N TYR A 469 7.70 15.62 16.26
CA TYR A 469 7.77 15.70 17.73
C TYR A 469 8.89 16.62 18.26
N ASP A 470 9.83 17.05 17.42
CA ASP A 470 10.87 18.02 17.80
C ASP A 470 10.40 19.47 17.59
N TYR A 471 9.24 19.70 16.97
CA TYR A 471 8.75 21.07 16.75
C TYR A 471 8.21 21.65 18.06
N PRO A 472 8.72 22.80 18.54
CA PRO A 472 8.24 23.43 19.77
C PRO A 472 6.73 23.70 19.76
N SER A 473 6.18 24.06 18.60
CA SER A 473 4.74 24.26 18.42
C SER A 473 3.93 22.98 18.57
N VAL A 474 4.47 21.84 18.10
CA VAL A 474 3.86 20.51 18.28
C VAL A 474 4.00 20.05 19.73
N GLN A 475 5.18 20.19 20.33
CA GLN A 475 5.44 19.84 21.73
C GLN A 475 4.51 20.59 22.67
N ARG A 476 4.39 21.91 22.50
CA ARG A 476 3.43 22.72 23.24
C ARG A 476 2.01 22.19 23.11
N TYR A 477 1.58 21.88 21.89
CA TYR A 477 0.22 21.41 21.66
C TYR A 477 -0.04 20.02 22.25
N VAL A 478 0.93 19.11 22.16
CA VAL A 478 0.86 17.80 22.80
C VAL A 478 0.79 17.96 24.32
N ALA A 479 1.60 18.85 24.91
CA ALA A 479 1.56 19.14 26.34
C ALA A 479 0.19 19.69 26.77
N GLU A 480 -0.33 20.70 26.07
CA GLU A 480 -1.66 21.26 26.31
C GLU A 480 -2.76 20.18 26.23
N TRP A 481 -2.66 19.26 25.26
CA TRP A 481 -3.61 18.14 25.12
C TRP A 481 -3.52 17.13 26.28
N ILE A 482 -2.31 16.75 26.71
CA ILE A 482 -2.12 15.87 27.87
C ILE A 482 -2.67 16.54 29.13
N LEU A 483 -2.33 17.80 29.36
CA LEU A 483 -2.77 18.58 30.53
C LEU A 483 -4.29 18.74 30.56
N LEU A 484 -4.93 18.94 29.39
CA LEU A 484 -6.38 18.97 29.28
C LEU A 484 -7.01 17.63 29.70
N HIS A 485 -6.46 16.50 29.25
CA HIS A 485 -6.90 15.17 29.64
C HIS A 485 -6.61 14.85 31.11
N ALA A 486 -5.56 15.44 31.70
CA ALA A 486 -5.28 15.34 33.13
C ALA A 486 -6.26 16.18 33.97
N ALA A 487 -6.59 17.39 33.52
CA ALA A 487 -7.45 18.33 34.24
C ALA A 487 -8.94 18.00 34.14
N ASN A 488 -9.38 17.34 33.07
CA ASN A 488 -10.77 16.91 32.90
C ASN A 488 -10.93 15.43 33.23
N PRO A 489 -11.22 15.04 34.48
CA PRO A 489 -11.56 13.67 34.85
C PRO A 489 -12.99 13.34 34.42
N LYS A 490 -13.44 13.76 33.22
CA LYS A 490 -14.82 13.62 32.75
C LYS A 490 -15.39 12.29 33.20
N SER A 491 -16.50 12.37 33.93
CA SER A 491 -17.15 11.24 34.59
C SER A 491 -17.32 10.08 33.60
N PRO A 492 -17.14 8.83 34.05
CA PRO A 492 -17.28 7.66 33.18
C PRO A 492 -18.56 7.78 32.36
N HIS A 493 -18.41 7.78 31.03
CA HIS A 493 -19.52 7.78 30.08
C HIS A 493 -20.30 6.47 30.13
#